data_AF-C2E7N7-F1
#
_entry.id   AF-C2E7N7-F1
#
_cell.length_a   1.000
_cell.length_b   1.000
_cell.length_c   1.000
_cell.angle_alpha   90.00
_cell.angle_beta   90.00
_cell.angle_gamma   90.00
#
_symmetry.space_group_name_H-M   'P 1'
#
loop_
_entity.id
_entity.type
_entity.pdbx_description
1 polymer ?
#
loop_
_entity_poly.entity_id
_entity_poly.type
_entity_poly.pdbx_seq_one_letter_code
_entity_poly.pdbx_strand_id
1 'polypeptide(L)'
;MVQIDNEDLKQVRSEFLDTPKYRNTQNAVMKNGIKKSITNQSEINSHPFVFSIDVDSNKVLNQKQSGRCWDFSGLNFIRYHIEKEHHIKDMELSPSYVYFYDKLEKGNYFYQNIINTADRPLSDRLVNWLLTTPQQDGGDWPLLTNLIEKYGLVPNELMPETKPAWNTTEINRMYNRKLDKDAMKLRDLVNNNASDTKIKSVIRQLNQENYRVLSICFGTPPEKFTYEYRDKNKKYHTTGEVTPLEFYKKFADINLDDYVELMNLPGCGYKYNQTYGIELCNNVVGGRNIRYLNVPMHDMRRMVIDQLKDDEPVWFACDVLQEWNNPAGLLSLKVYD
;
A
#
# COMPACT_ATOMS: atom_id res chain seq x y z
N MET A 1 13.88 -20.98 -36.11
CA MET A 1 13.19 -19.70 -35.88
C MET A 1 12.03 -19.64 -36.84
N VAL A 2 10.80 -19.45 -36.36
CA VAL A 2 9.64 -19.21 -37.22
C VAL A 2 9.61 -17.71 -37.51
N GLN A 3 9.69 -17.33 -38.78
CA GLN A 3 9.55 -15.94 -39.21
C GLN A 3 8.10 -15.65 -39.53
N ILE A 4 7.68 -14.39 -39.41
CA ILE A 4 6.37 -13.95 -39.87
C ILE A 4 6.38 -14.01 -41.40
N ASP A 5 5.49 -14.79 -41.98
CA ASP A 5 5.37 -14.95 -43.42
C ASP A 5 4.38 -13.95 -44.03
N ASN A 6 4.72 -13.40 -45.20
CA ASN A 6 3.92 -12.36 -45.84
C ASN A 6 2.67 -12.92 -46.53
N GLU A 7 2.68 -14.17 -46.98
CA GLU A 7 1.48 -14.79 -47.57
C GLU A 7 0.47 -15.14 -46.47
N ASP A 8 0.94 -15.66 -45.32
CA ASP A 8 0.11 -15.85 -44.13
C ASP A 8 -0.57 -14.54 -43.69
N LEU A 9 0.18 -13.42 -43.66
CA LEU A 9 -0.39 -12.11 -43.30
C LEU A 9 -1.47 -11.63 -44.29
N LYS A 10 -1.31 -11.91 -45.59
CA LYS A 10 -2.34 -11.57 -46.60
C LYS A 10 -3.60 -12.38 -46.38
N GLN A 11 -3.47 -13.66 -46.07
CA GLN A 11 -4.60 -14.53 -45.75
C GLN A 11 -5.34 -14.03 -44.50
N VAL A 12 -4.62 -13.79 -43.39
CA VAL A 12 -5.20 -13.26 -42.15
C VAL A 12 -5.91 -11.93 -42.39
N ARG A 13 -5.33 -11.04 -43.21
CA ARG A 13 -5.97 -9.77 -43.58
C ARG A 13 -7.28 -9.97 -44.34
N SER A 14 -7.31 -10.89 -45.31
CA SER A 14 -8.54 -11.16 -46.07
C SER A 14 -9.63 -11.69 -45.14
N GLU A 15 -9.32 -12.71 -44.35
CA GLU A 15 -10.25 -13.30 -43.37
C GLU A 15 -10.78 -12.26 -42.38
N PHE A 16 -9.92 -11.34 -41.94
CA PHE A 16 -10.31 -10.23 -41.06
C PHE A 16 -11.33 -9.30 -41.72
N LEU A 17 -11.07 -8.88 -42.96
CA LEU A 17 -11.93 -7.95 -43.69
C LEU A 17 -13.25 -8.60 -44.12
N ASP A 18 -13.24 -9.89 -44.43
CA ASP A 18 -14.43 -10.63 -44.85
C ASP A 18 -15.36 -10.98 -43.68
N THR A 19 -14.87 -10.94 -42.43
CA THR A 19 -15.65 -11.26 -41.23
C THR A 19 -16.29 -10.00 -40.60
N PRO A 20 -17.64 -9.82 -40.65
CA PRO A 20 -18.28 -8.62 -40.12
C PRO A 20 -18.08 -8.40 -38.62
N LYS A 21 -17.99 -9.48 -37.82
CA LYS A 21 -17.71 -9.42 -36.38
C LYS A 21 -16.42 -8.62 -36.12
N TYR A 22 -15.35 -8.93 -36.84
CA TYR A 22 -14.07 -8.27 -36.66
C TYR A 22 -14.08 -6.80 -37.09
N ARG A 23 -14.69 -6.47 -38.24
CA ARG A 23 -14.82 -5.08 -38.69
C ARG A 23 -15.67 -4.22 -37.75
N ASN A 24 -16.79 -4.76 -37.26
CA ASN A 24 -17.66 -4.04 -36.32
C ASN A 24 -16.96 -3.81 -34.98
N THR A 25 -16.31 -4.84 -34.42
CA THR A 25 -15.51 -4.72 -33.20
C THR A 25 -14.34 -3.75 -33.39
N GLN A 26 -13.64 -3.79 -34.53
CA GLN A 26 -12.58 -2.84 -34.86
C GLN A 26 -13.09 -1.40 -34.80
N ASN A 27 -14.20 -1.09 -35.47
CA ASN A 27 -14.77 0.26 -35.49
C ASN A 27 -15.15 0.73 -34.08
N ALA A 28 -15.77 -0.14 -33.27
CA ALA A 28 -16.13 0.18 -31.89
C ALA A 28 -14.89 0.45 -31.02
N VAL A 29 -13.89 -0.45 -31.06
CA VAL A 29 -12.67 -0.35 -30.25
C VAL A 29 -11.82 0.84 -30.66
N MET A 30 -11.65 1.11 -31.96
CA MET A 30 -10.92 2.29 -32.45
C MET A 30 -11.56 3.59 -31.98
N LYS A 31 -12.90 3.63 -31.86
CA LYS A 31 -13.62 4.82 -31.43
C LYS A 31 -13.63 4.99 -29.91
N ASN A 32 -13.81 3.91 -29.16
CA ASN A 32 -14.17 3.96 -27.74
C ASN A 32 -13.08 3.40 -26.80
N GLY A 33 -12.11 2.67 -27.32
CA GLY A 33 -11.17 1.85 -26.55
C GLY A 33 -11.73 0.46 -26.20
N ILE A 34 -10.87 -0.43 -25.72
CA ILE A 34 -11.20 -1.86 -25.50
C ILE A 34 -12.30 -2.01 -24.44
N LYS A 35 -12.02 -1.68 -23.17
CA LYS A 35 -12.93 -1.91 -22.03
C LYS A 35 -14.33 -1.30 -22.25
N LYS A 36 -14.41 -0.07 -22.77
CA LYS A 36 -15.70 0.58 -23.06
C LYS A 36 -16.50 -0.12 -24.16
N SER A 37 -15.83 -0.75 -25.12
CA SER A 37 -16.50 -1.45 -26.22
C SER A 37 -17.02 -2.82 -25.86
N ILE A 38 -16.47 -3.44 -24.82
CA ILE A 38 -16.81 -4.80 -24.38
C ILE A 38 -17.44 -4.83 -22.98
N THR A 39 -17.87 -3.69 -22.44
CA THR A 39 -18.50 -3.66 -21.10
C THR A 39 -19.81 -4.44 -21.12
N ASN A 40 -19.90 -5.46 -20.27
CA ASN A 40 -21.12 -6.24 -20.10
C ASN A 40 -22.09 -5.51 -19.16
N GLN A 41 -23.02 -4.75 -19.74
CA GLN A 41 -24.00 -3.99 -18.96
C GLN A 41 -24.97 -4.89 -18.18
N SER A 42 -25.24 -6.10 -18.66
CA SER A 42 -26.12 -7.05 -17.96
C SER A 42 -25.47 -7.52 -16.66
N GLU A 43 -24.17 -7.76 -16.67
CA GLU A 43 -23.41 -8.12 -15.47
C GLU A 43 -23.41 -6.99 -14.43
N ILE A 44 -23.29 -5.73 -14.87
CA ILE A 44 -23.39 -4.58 -13.96
C ILE A 44 -24.78 -4.52 -13.33
N ASN A 45 -25.84 -4.69 -14.14
CA ASN A 45 -27.22 -4.57 -13.68
C ASN A 45 -27.64 -5.72 -12.75
N SER A 46 -26.96 -6.87 -12.79
CA SER A 46 -27.25 -8.03 -11.94
C SER A 46 -26.56 -7.99 -10.57
N HIS A 47 -25.71 -6.99 -10.30
CA HIS A 47 -24.95 -6.85 -9.06
C HIS A 47 -25.32 -5.56 -8.30
N PRO A 48 -26.52 -5.47 -7.70
CA PRO A 48 -26.86 -4.34 -6.84
C PRO A 48 -25.96 -4.33 -5.59
N PHE A 49 -25.51 -3.15 -5.17
CA PHE A 49 -24.72 -2.97 -3.93
C PHE A 49 -25.61 -3.02 -2.68
N VAL A 50 -26.18 -4.19 -2.42
CA VAL A 50 -26.97 -4.49 -1.21
C VAL A 50 -26.48 -5.82 -0.66
N PHE A 51 -25.94 -5.79 0.55
CA PHE A 51 -25.30 -6.94 1.19
C PHE A 51 -26.08 -7.35 2.44
N SER A 52 -26.14 -8.65 2.73
CA SER A 52 -26.81 -9.17 3.94
C SER A 52 -26.01 -8.93 5.21
N ILE A 53 -24.71 -8.69 5.08
CA ILE A 53 -23.79 -8.29 6.14
C ILE A 53 -23.11 -7.03 5.63
N ASP A 54 -23.30 -5.92 6.35
CA ASP A 54 -22.74 -4.61 6.02
C ASP A 54 -22.19 -4.00 7.31
N VAL A 55 -20.87 -3.88 7.40
CA VAL A 55 -20.14 -3.54 8.62
C VAL A 55 -19.73 -2.07 8.67
N ASP A 56 -19.76 -1.33 7.56
CA ASP A 56 -19.29 0.06 7.52
C ASP A 56 -20.18 0.94 6.63
N SER A 57 -20.47 2.15 7.09
CA SER A 57 -21.22 3.18 6.35
C SER A 57 -20.50 4.53 6.30
N ASN A 58 -19.20 4.53 6.64
CA ASN A 58 -18.39 5.74 6.73
C ASN A 58 -18.08 6.36 5.37
N LYS A 59 -17.74 7.64 5.41
CA LYS A 59 -17.19 8.33 4.23
C LYS A 59 -15.88 7.67 3.78
N VAL A 60 -15.79 7.49 2.47
CA VAL A 60 -14.58 6.98 1.81
C VAL A 60 -13.47 8.04 1.82
N LEU A 61 -12.24 7.57 1.99
CA LEU A 61 -11.03 8.38 1.83
C LEU A 61 -10.52 8.31 0.38
N ASN A 62 -9.68 9.27 -0.01
CA ASN A 62 -9.13 9.35 -1.37
C ASN A 62 -7.62 9.60 -1.35
N GLN A 63 -6.85 8.56 -1.66
CA GLN A 63 -5.38 8.61 -1.72
C GLN A 63 -4.81 9.44 -2.88
N LYS A 64 -5.66 9.90 -3.81
CA LYS A 64 -5.28 10.65 -5.02
C LYS A 64 -4.22 9.91 -5.85
N GLN A 65 -3.21 10.60 -6.32
CA GLN A 65 -2.16 10.10 -7.21
C GLN A 65 -0.96 9.58 -6.38
N SER A 66 -1.24 8.69 -5.43
CA SER A 66 -0.23 8.05 -4.58
C SER A 66 -0.45 6.55 -4.50
N GLY A 67 0.61 5.79 -4.22
CA GLY A 67 0.57 4.32 -4.06
C GLY A 67 0.27 3.87 -2.62
N ARG A 68 -0.56 4.62 -1.90
CA ARG A 68 -0.80 4.50 -0.45
C ARG A 68 -2.01 3.64 -0.07
N CYS A 69 -2.52 2.80 -0.97
CA CYS A 69 -3.75 2.03 -0.72
C CYS A 69 -3.72 1.23 0.59
N TRP A 70 -2.58 0.62 0.92
CA TRP A 70 -2.35 -0.16 2.13
C TRP A 70 -2.51 0.67 3.42
N ASP A 71 -2.01 1.91 3.45
CA ASP A 71 -2.13 2.77 4.62
C ASP A 71 -3.55 3.32 4.74
N PHE A 72 -4.20 3.71 3.65
CA PHE A 72 -5.57 4.21 3.65
C PHE A 72 -6.55 3.11 4.09
N SER A 73 -6.42 1.89 3.56
CA SER A 73 -7.28 0.78 3.96
C SER A 73 -7.01 0.32 5.39
N GLY A 74 -5.74 0.33 5.84
CA GLY A 74 -5.40 -0.03 7.21
C GLY A 74 -5.86 1.03 8.24
N LEU A 75 -5.76 2.31 7.91
CA LEU A 75 -6.34 3.38 8.73
C LEU A 75 -7.87 3.36 8.71
N ASN A 76 -8.50 2.96 7.61
CA ASN A 76 -9.96 2.72 7.58
C ASN A 76 -10.37 1.56 8.49
N PHE A 77 -9.56 0.50 8.53
CA PHE A 77 -9.76 -0.61 9.45
C PHE A 77 -9.63 -0.13 10.91
N ILE A 78 -8.59 0.63 11.26
CA ILE A 78 -8.39 1.10 12.64
C ILE A 78 -9.44 2.14 13.05
N ARG A 79 -9.78 3.11 12.19
CA ARG A 79 -10.77 4.14 12.53
C ARG A 79 -12.13 3.53 12.83
N TYR A 80 -12.48 2.41 12.19
CA TYR A 80 -13.73 1.69 12.45
C TYR A 80 -13.85 1.33 13.95
N HIS A 81 -12.78 0.79 14.53
CA HIS A 81 -12.74 0.46 15.96
C HIS A 81 -12.85 1.71 16.84
N ILE A 82 -12.10 2.78 16.51
CA ILE A 82 -12.15 4.05 17.25
C ILE A 82 -13.56 4.63 17.25
N GLU A 83 -14.21 4.66 16.08
CA GLU A 83 -15.55 5.23 15.94
C GLU A 83 -16.63 4.41 16.66
N LYS A 84 -16.50 3.09 16.64
CA LYS A 84 -17.40 2.18 17.34
C LYS A 84 -17.31 2.41 18.85
N GLU A 85 -16.09 2.37 19.39
CA GLU A 85 -15.82 2.50 20.83
C GLU A 85 -16.15 3.89 21.37
N HIS A 86 -15.78 4.95 20.64
CA HIS A 86 -15.95 6.33 21.10
C HIS A 86 -17.19 7.03 20.54
N HIS A 87 -18.02 6.32 19.79
CA HIS A 87 -19.22 6.84 19.14
C HIS A 87 -18.95 8.10 18.30
N ILE A 88 -17.80 8.14 17.63
CA ILE A 88 -17.41 9.19 16.68
C ILE A 88 -18.01 8.86 15.32
N LYS A 89 -18.25 9.89 14.50
CA LYS A 89 -18.73 9.71 13.13
C LYS A 89 -17.75 10.39 12.17
N ASP A 90 -17.42 9.70 11.09
CA ASP A 90 -16.57 10.21 10.01
C ASP A 90 -15.20 10.72 10.52
N MET A 91 -14.60 10.02 11.47
CA MET A 91 -13.25 10.29 11.91
C MET A 91 -12.26 9.99 10.78
N GLU A 92 -11.23 10.82 10.67
CA GLU A 92 -10.11 10.57 9.77
C GLU A 92 -8.81 10.52 10.57
N LEU A 93 -8.08 9.42 10.46
CA LEU A 93 -6.69 9.32 10.89
C LEU A 93 -5.80 9.85 9.78
N SER A 94 -4.67 10.47 10.13
CA SER A 94 -3.74 11.07 9.15
C SER A 94 -2.95 10.00 8.38
N PRO A 95 -3.17 9.83 7.06
CA PRO A 95 -2.31 8.99 6.23
C PRO A 95 -0.95 9.65 6.00
N SER A 96 -0.90 10.98 5.90
CA SER A 96 0.35 11.76 5.84
C SER A 96 1.31 11.47 7.00
N TYR A 97 0.79 11.30 8.22
CA TYR A 97 1.59 11.00 9.41
C TYR A 97 2.28 9.65 9.30
N VAL A 98 1.51 8.59 8.99
CA VAL A 98 2.05 7.24 8.78
C VAL A 98 3.05 7.25 7.62
N TYR A 99 2.69 7.90 6.51
CA TYR A 99 3.49 7.95 5.30
C TYR A 99 4.83 8.69 5.48
N PHE A 100 4.86 9.74 6.32
CA PHE A 100 6.09 10.43 6.69
C PHE A 100 7.09 9.43 7.31
N TYR A 101 6.65 8.69 8.32
CA TYR A 101 7.51 7.74 9.02
C TYR A 101 7.83 6.52 8.17
N ASP A 102 6.90 6.05 7.34
CA ASP A 102 7.16 4.97 6.39
C ASP A 102 8.34 5.31 5.46
N LYS A 103 8.32 6.50 4.85
CA LYS A 103 9.43 6.93 3.98
C LYS A 103 10.74 7.08 4.72
N LEU A 104 10.71 7.65 5.93
CA LEU A 104 11.90 7.83 6.75
C LEU A 104 12.54 6.49 7.11
N GLU A 105 11.71 5.53 7.53
CA GLU A 105 12.14 4.19 7.92
C GLU A 105 12.60 3.37 6.73
N LYS A 106 11.87 3.39 5.61
CA LYS A 106 12.32 2.76 4.36
C LYS A 106 13.67 3.30 3.89
N GLY A 107 13.90 4.62 3.99
CA GLY A 107 15.20 5.21 3.68
C GLY A 107 16.33 4.64 4.57
N ASN A 108 16.06 4.50 5.87
CA ASN A 108 17.01 3.90 6.81
C ASN A 108 17.22 2.39 6.57
N TYR A 109 16.15 1.65 6.31
CA TYR A 109 16.19 0.22 5.97
C TYR A 109 16.99 -0.04 4.70
N PHE A 110 16.77 0.78 3.67
CA PHE A 110 17.57 0.78 2.44
C PHE A 110 19.06 0.98 2.75
N TYR A 111 19.44 1.94 3.59
CA TYR A 111 20.85 2.14 3.97
C TYR A 111 21.47 0.92 4.65
N GLN A 112 20.73 0.23 5.54
CA GLN A 112 21.23 -1.01 6.16
C GLN A 112 21.47 -2.08 5.09
N ASN A 113 20.55 -2.25 4.15
CA ASN A 113 20.69 -3.24 3.08
C ASN A 113 21.84 -2.91 2.12
N ILE A 114 22.09 -1.64 1.85
CA ILE A 114 23.24 -1.21 1.06
C ILE A 114 24.57 -1.57 1.75
N ILE A 115 24.66 -1.36 3.07
CA ILE A 115 25.85 -1.74 3.84
C ILE A 115 26.04 -3.26 3.85
N ASN A 116 24.96 -3.99 4.09
CA ASN A 116 24.97 -5.46 4.14
C ASN A 116 25.30 -6.12 2.79
N THR A 117 25.25 -5.36 1.70
CA THR A 117 25.54 -5.84 0.33
C THR A 117 26.68 -5.06 -0.33
N ALA A 118 27.44 -4.28 0.45
CA ALA A 118 28.47 -3.39 -0.08
C ALA A 118 29.66 -4.13 -0.72
N ASP A 119 29.92 -5.35 -0.26
CA ASP A 119 30.95 -6.28 -0.77
C ASP A 119 30.61 -6.90 -2.12
N ARG A 120 29.32 -6.89 -2.51
CA ARG A 120 28.84 -7.40 -3.79
C ARG A 120 29.00 -6.37 -4.91
N PRO A 121 29.26 -6.77 -6.17
CA PRO A 121 29.33 -5.84 -7.28
C PRO A 121 27.96 -5.20 -7.58
N LEU A 122 27.94 -4.02 -8.21
CA LEU A 122 26.68 -3.35 -8.61
C LEU A 122 25.86 -4.15 -9.63
N SER A 123 26.52 -5.02 -10.41
CA SER A 123 25.86 -5.94 -11.35
C SER A 123 25.20 -7.14 -10.67
N ASP A 124 25.41 -7.35 -9.37
CA ASP A 124 24.72 -8.39 -8.62
C ASP A 124 23.21 -8.14 -8.66
N ARG A 125 22.44 -9.22 -8.84
CA ARG A 125 20.99 -9.12 -9.03
C ARG A 125 20.30 -8.48 -7.82
N LEU A 126 20.75 -8.77 -6.60
CA LEU A 126 20.16 -8.23 -5.37
C LEU A 126 20.47 -6.74 -5.22
N VAL A 127 21.73 -6.36 -5.47
CA VAL A 127 22.17 -4.96 -5.42
C VAL A 127 21.45 -4.12 -6.47
N ASN A 128 21.35 -4.63 -7.70
CA ASN A 128 20.62 -3.97 -8.78
C ASN A 128 19.12 -3.81 -8.43
N TRP A 129 18.50 -4.83 -7.84
CA TRP A 129 17.11 -4.74 -7.39
C TRP A 129 16.92 -3.66 -6.30
N LEU A 130 17.80 -3.62 -5.28
CA LEU A 130 17.78 -2.58 -4.23
C LEU A 130 17.88 -1.15 -4.82
N LEU A 131 18.78 -0.95 -5.78
CA LEU A 131 19.01 0.35 -6.43
C LEU A 131 17.95 0.71 -7.48
N THR A 132 17.22 -0.26 -8.01
CA THR A 132 16.12 0.01 -8.96
C THR A 132 14.97 0.73 -8.28
N THR A 133 14.68 0.41 -7.02
CA THR A 133 13.62 1.04 -6.24
C THR A 133 14.05 1.15 -4.78
N PRO A 134 14.87 2.16 -4.42
CA PRO A 134 15.33 2.37 -3.04
C PRO A 134 14.19 2.44 -2.03
N GLN A 135 13.11 3.15 -2.40
CA GLN A 135 11.82 3.09 -1.73
C GLN A 135 10.68 3.32 -2.72
N GLN A 136 9.48 2.95 -2.30
CA GLN A 136 8.21 3.21 -2.98
C GLN A 136 7.09 3.44 -1.95
N ASP A 137 5.94 3.92 -2.42
CA ASP A 137 4.78 4.19 -1.56
C ASP A 137 4.17 2.93 -0.98
N GLY A 138 4.11 1.86 -1.78
CA GLY A 138 3.43 0.61 -1.41
C GLY A 138 4.03 -0.01 -0.15
N GLY A 139 3.18 -0.70 0.60
CA GLY A 139 3.52 -1.42 1.80
C GLY A 139 2.55 -2.57 2.01
N ASP A 140 2.57 -3.13 3.20
CA ASP A 140 1.72 -4.24 3.60
C ASP A 140 1.31 -4.08 5.06
N TRP A 141 0.44 -4.96 5.55
CA TRP A 141 -0.08 -4.89 6.92
C TRP A 141 1.02 -4.81 8.00
N PRO A 142 2.10 -5.62 8.00
CA PRO A 142 3.12 -5.55 9.06
C PRO A 142 3.95 -4.28 8.99
N LEU A 143 4.10 -3.72 7.79
CA LEU A 143 4.76 -2.42 7.61
C LEU A 143 3.93 -1.33 8.28
N LEU A 144 2.59 -1.43 8.22
CA LEU A 144 1.70 -0.47 8.86
C LEU A 144 1.73 -0.65 10.38
N THR A 145 1.59 -1.88 10.87
CA THR A 145 1.59 -2.15 12.32
C THR A 145 2.93 -1.75 12.95
N ASN A 146 4.06 -2.00 12.28
CA ASN A 146 5.38 -1.53 12.73
C ASN A 146 5.43 -0.01 12.95
N LEU A 147 4.82 0.77 12.06
CA LEU A 147 4.79 2.23 12.16
C LEU A 147 3.87 2.69 13.27
N ILE A 148 2.70 2.08 13.41
CA ILE A 148 1.72 2.42 14.44
C ILE A 148 2.24 2.07 15.84
N GLU A 149 2.83 0.89 16.01
CA GLU A 149 3.40 0.47 17.29
C GLU A 149 4.58 1.36 17.71
N LYS A 150 5.35 1.87 16.74
CA LYS A 150 6.53 2.71 16.99
C LYS A 150 6.21 4.19 17.16
N TYR A 151 5.30 4.72 16.35
CA TYR A 151 5.03 6.16 16.24
C TYR A 151 3.62 6.53 16.69
N GLY A 152 2.68 5.60 16.73
CA GLY A 152 1.29 5.88 17.08
C GLY A 152 0.48 6.42 15.91
N LEU A 153 -0.59 7.14 16.25
CA LEU A 153 -1.57 7.67 15.31
C LEU A 153 -1.95 9.10 15.68
N VAL A 154 -2.40 9.86 14.69
CA VAL A 154 -2.91 11.21 14.88
C VAL A 154 -4.18 11.44 14.06
N PRO A 155 -5.15 12.22 14.55
CA PRO A 155 -6.23 12.77 13.73
C PRO A 155 -5.71 13.51 12.49
N ASN A 156 -6.43 13.39 11.38
CA ASN A 156 -6.05 13.99 10.09
C ASN A 156 -5.87 15.52 10.18
N GLU A 157 -6.68 16.21 11.00
CA GLU A 157 -6.59 17.66 11.20
C GLU A 157 -5.26 18.15 11.78
N LEU A 158 -4.50 17.28 12.45
CA LEU A 158 -3.21 17.63 13.05
C LEU A 158 -2.04 17.48 12.08
N MET A 159 -2.18 16.62 11.07
CA MET A 159 -1.20 16.47 10.00
C MET A 159 -1.94 16.16 8.69
N PRO A 160 -2.53 17.18 8.05
CA PRO A 160 -3.34 16.97 6.86
C PRO A 160 -2.49 16.58 5.65
N GLU A 161 -3.18 16.21 4.58
CA GLU A 161 -2.56 15.97 3.29
C GLU A 161 -1.87 17.21 2.72
N THR A 162 -0.73 16.99 2.07
CA THR A 162 0.00 18.01 1.32
C THR A 162 -0.02 17.70 -0.18
N LYS A 163 0.34 18.68 -1.01
CA LYS A 163 0.41 18.46 -2.46
C LYS A 163 1.38 17.31 -2.84
N PRO A 164 2.59 17.19 -2.24
CA PRO A 164 3.44 16.01 -2.44
C PRO A 164 2.87 14.68 -1.92
N ALA A 165 2.01 14.70 -0.90
CA ALA A 165 1.33 13.49 -0.42
C ALA A 165 0.23 13.03 -1.39
N TRP A 166 -0.51 13.97 -1.98
CA TRP A 166 -1.52 13.67 -3.00
C TRP A 166 -0.96 13.25 -4.35
N ASN A 167 0.22 13.73 -4.74
CA ASN A 167 0.91 13.26 -5.94
C ASN A 167 2.37 13.00 -5.63
N THR A 168 2.69 11.71 -5.46
CA THR A 168 3.96 11.27 -4.91
C THR A 168 5.04 11.06 -5.97
N THR A 169 4.70 11.23 -7.25
CA THR A 169 5.58 11.00 -8.40
C THR A 169 6.90 11.77 -8.26
N GLU A 170 6.81 13.07 -7.96
CA GLU A 170 7.99 13.94 -7.90
C GLU A 170 8.85 13.66 -6.67
N ILE A 171 8.22 13.53 -5.48
CA ILE A 171 8.94 13.25 -4.25
C ILE A 171 9.62 11.88 -4.30
N ASN A 172 8.98 10.83 -4.84
CA ASN A 172 9.62 9.53 -4.99
C ASN A 172 10.83 9.58 -5.91
N ARG A 173 10.72 10.28 -7.04
CA ARG A 173 11.84 10.44 -7.97
C ARG A 173 13.01 11.18 -7.32
N MET A 174 12.75 12.29 -6.64
CA MET A 174 13.80 13.10 -6.01
C MET A 174 14.41 12.39 -4.79
N TYR A 175 13.57 11.73 -3.99
CA TYR A 175 14.01 11.01 -2.82
C TYR A 175 14.85 9.79 -3.19
N ASN A 176 14.40 8.97 -4.15
CA ASN A 176 15.20 7.83 -4.65
C ASN A 176 16.55 8.28 -5.21
N ARG A 177 16.59 9.38 -5.99
CA ARG A 177 17.86 9.93 -6.48
C ARG A 177 18.81 10.34 -5.36
N LYS A 178 18.29 10.88 -4.25
CA LYS A 178 19.10 11.16 -3.05
C LYS A 178 19.60 9.86 -2.41
N LEU A 179 18.71 8.88 -2.22
CA LEU A 179 19.07 7.58 -1.64
C LEU A 179 20.14 6.85 -2.47
N ASP A 180 20.07 6.89 -3.80
CA ASP A 180 21.08 6.31 -4.70
C ASP A 180 22.46 6.96 -4.52
N LYS A 181 22.50 8.29 -4.43
CA LYS A 181 23.75 9.03 -4.14
C LYS A 181 24.33 8.61 -2.79
N ASP A 182 23.47 8.51 -1.79
CA ASP A 182 23.85 8.12 -0.44
C ASP A 182 24.32 6.65 -0.39
N ALA A 183 23.72 5.78 -1.20
CA ALA A 183 24.12 4.39 -1.34
C ALA A 183 25.57 4.26 -1.84
N MET A 184 25.96 5.03 -2.86
CA MET A 184 27.35 5.02 -3.36
C MET A 184 28.32 5.45 -2.26
N LYS A 185 27.99 6.52 -1.53
CA LYS A 185 28.79 6.99 -0.39
C LYS A 185 28.94 5.92 0.70
N LEU A 186 27.86 5.20 1.04
CA LEU A 186 27.89 4.15 2.05
C LEU A 186 28.73 2.95 1.60
N ARG A 187 28.61 2.55 0.33
CA ARG A 187 29.41 1.47 -0.25
C ARG A 187 30.90 1.83 -0.28
N ASP A 188 31.23 3.06 -0.65
CA ASP A 188 32.61 3.55 -0.62
C ASP A 188 33.20 3.49 0.79
N LEU A 189 32.41 3.83 1.83
CA LEU A 189 32.87 3.73 3.22
C LEU A 189 33.19 2.29 3.61
N VAL A 190 32.31 1.34 3.26
CA VAL A 190 32.53 -0.09 3.57
C VAL A 190 33.74 -0.62 2.81
N ASN A 191 33.84 -0.34 1.50
CA ASN A 191 34.92 -0.85 0.65
C ASN A 191 36.29 -0.22 0.96
N ASN A 192 36.31 0.95 1.60
CA ASN A 192 37.53 1.56 2.14
C ASN A 192 37.78 1.20 3.62
N ASN A 193 37.12 0.17 4.16
CA ASN A 193 37.27 -0.32 5.53
C ASN A 193 37.06 0.77 6.61
N ALA A 194 36.11 1.67 6.39
CA ALA A 194 35.72 2.64 7.42
C ALA A 194 35.20 1.91 8.67
N SER A 195 35.47 2.47 9.85
CA SER A 195 35.00 1.87 11.11
C SER A 195 33.47 1.91 11.23
N ASP A 196 32.90 0.95 11.95
CA ASP A 196 31.47 0.90 12.27
C ASP A 196 30.97 2.21 12.88
N THR A 197 31.77 2.83 13.75
CA THR A 197 31.45 4.13 14.37
C THR A 197 31.30 5.22 13.31
N LYS A 198 32.20 5.24 12.30
CA LYS A 198 32.13 6.20 11.19
C LYS A 198 30.91 5.94 10.33
N ILE A 199 30.63 4.68 9.97
CA ILE A 199 29.47 4.29 9.17
C ILE A 199 28.17 4.70 9.88
N LYS A 200 27.99 4.34 11.15
CA LYS A 200 26.82 4.71 11.96
C LYS A 200 26.64 6.22 12.06
N SER A 201 27.74 6.98 12.23
CA SER A 201 27.69 8.44 12.23
C SER A 201 27.20 9.01 10.89
N VAL A 202 27.62 8.44 9.77
CA VAL A 202 27.19 8.87 8.44
C VAL A 202 25.71 8.54 8.22
N ILE A 203 25.26 7.33 8.55
CA ILE A 203 23.83 6.96 8.48
C ILE A 203 22.97 7.94 9.28
N ARG A 204 23.39 8.29 10.50
CA ARG A 204 22.66 9.26 11.33
C ARG A 204 22.54 10.62 10.62
N GLN A 205 23.61 11.11 10.02
CA GLN A 205 23.57 12.35 9.25
C GLN A 205 22.61 12.24 8.06
N LEU A 206 22.68 11.14 7.29
CA LEU A 206 21.82 10.92 6.13
C LEU A 206 20.34 10.85 6.52
N ASN A 207 20.01 10.21 7.65
CA ASN A 207 18.65 10.16 8.18
C ASN A 207 18.16 11.54 8.67
N GLN A 208 19.04 12.39 9.22
CA GLN A 208 18.67 13.78 9.52
C GLN A 208 18.37 14.58 8.25
N GLU A 209 19.10 14.34 7.16
CA GLU A 209 18.80 14.94 5.86
C GLU A 209 17.46 14.42 5.31
N ASN A 210 17.20 13.11 5.41
CA ASN A 210 15.92 12.51 5.03
C ASN A 210 14.76 13.15 5.80
N TYR A 211 14.87 13.26 7.12
CA TYR A 211 13.86 13.91 7.96
C TYR A 211 13.55 15.34 7.50
N ARG A 212 14.58 16.14 7.18
CA ARG A 212 14.41 17.52 6.69
C ARG A 212 13.68 17.55 5.35
N VAL A 213 14.07 16.70 4.40
CA VAL A 213 13.39 16.59 3.09
C VAL A 213 11.91 16.23 3.27
N LEU A 214 11.63 15.21 4.07
CA LEU A 214 10.26 14.75 4.31
C LEU A 214 9.44 15.82 5.04
N SER A 215 10.04 16.54 5.99
CA SER A 215 9.35 17.63 6.72
C SER A 215 9.01 18.80 5.80
N ILE A 216 9.86 19.13 4.84
CA ILE A 216 9.58 20.14 3.82
C ILE A 216 8.39 19.73 2.95
N CYS A 217 8.25 18.44 2.64
CA CYS A 217 7.21 17.93 1.76
C CYS A 217 5.85 17.69 2.45
N PHE A 218 5.88 17.23 3.70
CA PHE A 218 4.70 16.71 4.39
C PHE A 218 4.34 17.48 5.67
N GLY A 219 5.15 18.46 6.07
CA GLY A 219 5.05 19.10 7.38
C GLY A 219 5.80 18.31 8.46
N THR A 220 5.88 18.91 9.64
CA THR A 220 6.53 18.30 10.82
C THR A 220 5.53 17.46 11.60
N PRO A 221 5.79 16.17 11.85
CA PRO A 221 4.91 15.34 12.67
C PRO A 221 4.71 15.94 14.08
N PRO A 222 3.47 15.99 14.60
CA PRO A 222 3.21 16.49 15.94
C PRO A 222 3.75 15.51 16.99
N GLU A 223 4.39 16.05 18.04
CA GLU A 223 4.87 15.25 19.17
C GLU A 223 3.83 15.13 20.29
N LYS A 224 3.01 16.16 20.45
CA LYS A 224 1.92 16.24 21.41
C LYS A 224 0.78 17.08 20.87
N PHE A 225 -0.44 16.75 21.24
CA PHE A 225 -1.65 17.46 20.82
C PHE A 225 -2.80 17.23 21.79
N THR A 226 -3.83 18.07 21.68
CA THR A 226 -5.14 17.81 22.29
C THR A 226 -6.12 17.53 21.16
N TYR A 227 -6.83 16.41 21.23
CA TYR A 227 -7.91 16.10 20.30
C TYR A 227 -9.26 16.33 20.99
N GLU A 228 -10.09 17.15 20.37
CA GLU A 228 -11.40 17.55 20.87
C GLU A 228 -12.47 17.15 19.86
N TYR A 229 -13.52 16.47 20.30
CA TYR A 229 -14.58 16.03 19.39
C TYR A 229 -15.95 16.05 20.08
N ARG A 230 -17.01 15.98 19.28
CA ARG A 230 -18.36 15.71 19.76
C ARG A 230 -18.81 14.35 19.24
N ASP A 231 -19.32 13.51 20.14
CA ASP A 231 -19.86 12.21 19.78
C ASP A 231 -21.23 12.32 19.07
N LYS A 232 -21.77 11.18 18.65
CA LYS A 232 -23.11 11.07 18.04
C LYS A 232 -24.24 11.66 18.91
N ASN A 233 -24.05 11.77 20.22
CA ASN A 233 -24.98 12.38 21.18
C ASN A 233 -24.71 13.88 21.42
N LYS A 234 -23.81 14.49 20.65
CA LYS A 234 -23.36 15.89 20.77
C LYS A 234 -22.61 16.20 22.08
N LYS A 235 -22.21 15.19 22.86
CA LYS A 235 -21.40 15.38 24.07
C LYS A 235 -19.97 15.71 23.66
N TYR A 236 -19.40 16.72 24.30
CA TYR A 236 -18.01 17.13 24.07
C TYR A 236 -17.06 16.21 24.84
N HIS A 237 -15.97 15.82 24.17
CA HIS A 237 -14.90 14.99 24.68
C HIS A 237 -13.55 15.62 24.33
N THR A 238 -12.55 15.33 25.15
CA THR A 238 -11.17 15.75 24.93
C THR A 238 -10.20 14.70 25.44
N THR A 239 -9.07 14.56 24.77
CA THR A 239 -7.97 13.68 25.22
C THR A 239 -7.12 14.31 26.32
N GLY A 240 -7.23 15.64 26.52
CA GLY A 240 -6.13 16.43 27.07
C GLY A 240 -4.88 16.35 26.19
N GLU A 241 -3.75 16.86 26.68
CA GLU A 241 -2.48 16.73 25.96
C GLU A 241 -2.02 15.27 25.95
N VAL A 242 -1.87 14.70 24.75
CA VAL A 242 -1.40 13.32 24.52
C VAL A 242 -0.36 13.31 23.41
N THR A 243 0.53 12.31 23.45
CA THR A 243 1.39 11.94 22.33
C THR A 243 0.64 11.08 21.32
N PRO A 244 1.11 10.97 20.06
CA PRO A 244 0.53 10.05 19.07
C PRO A 244 0.44 8.58 19.53
N LEU A 245 1.42 8.11 20.32
CA LEU A 245 1.42 6.75 20.84
C LEU A 245 0.40 6.55 21.97
N GLU A 246 0.25 7.55 22.85
CA GLU A 246 -0.80 7.54 23.87
C GLU A 246 -2.19 7.65 23.24
N PHE A 247 -2.34 8.42 22.16
CA PHE A 247 -3.57 8.48 21.38
C PHE A 247 -3.94 7.10 20.84
N TYR A 248 -3.02 6.44 20.11
CA TYR A 248 -3.24 5.08 19.61
C TYR A 248 -3.66 4.10 20.73
N LYS A 249 -2.88 4.04 21.82
CA LYS A 249 -3.15 3.12 22.94
C LYS A 249 -4.47 3.37 23.67
N LYS A 250 -4.94 4.61 23.72
CA LYS A 250 -6.18 4.98 24.42
C LYS A 250 -7.42 4.95 23.52
N PHE A 251 -7.27 5.26 22.24
CA PHE A 251 -8.40 5.48 21.34
C PHE A 251 -8.68 4.32 20.39
N ALA A 252 -7.64 3.64 19.90
CA ALA A 252 -7.83 2.51 19.02
C ALA A 252 -8.12 1.22 19.80
N ASP A 253 -7.52 1.09 20.99
CA ASP A 253 -7.58 -0.08 21.89
C ASP A 253 -7.61 -1.43 21.14
N ILE A 254 -6.80 -1.52 20.08
CA ILE A 254 -6.71 -2.66 19.20
C ILE A 254 -5.33 -3.29 19.35
N ASN A 255 -5.31 -4.59 19.64
CA ASN A 255 -4.07 -5.32 19.66
C ASN A 255 -3.75 -5.84 18.25
N LEU A 256 -2.84 -5.15 17.55
CA LEU A 256 -2.43 -5.53 16.20
C LEU A 256 -1.69 -6.88 16.15
N ASP A 257 -1.30 -7.46 17.29
CA ASP A 257 -0.78 -8.83 17.41
C ASP A 257 -1.85 -9.91 17.27
N ASP A 258 -3.13 -9.58 17.45
CA ASP A 258 -4.23 -10.56 17.34
C ASP A 258 -4.57 -10.87 15.87
N TYR A 259 -4.01 -10.11 14.92
CA TYR A 259 -4.28 -10.23 13.49
C TYR A 259 -3.18 -11.03 12.77
N VAL A 260 -3.61 -11.94 11.89
CA VAL A 260 -2.73 -12.75 11.04
C VAL A 260 -3.04 -12.51 9.56
N GLU A 261 -1.99 -12.36 8.75
CA GLU A 261 -2.16 -12.24 7.32
C GLU A 261 -2.32 -13.60 6.65
N LEU A 262 -3.39 -13.70 5.86
CA LEU A 262 -3.67 -14.84 5.02
C LEU A 262 -3.35 -14.51 3.57
N MET A 263 -2.79 -15.49 2.85
CA MET A 263 -2.58 -15.39 1.40
C MET A 263 -3.12 -16.65 0.72
N ASN A 264 -3.63 -16.50 -0.51
CA ASN A 264 -3.89 -17.65 -1.37
C ASN A 264 -2.90 -17.61 -2.53
N LEU A 265 -1.90 -18.51 -2.47
CA LEU A 265 -0.86 -18.64 -3.48
C LEU A 265 -0.95 -20.05 -4.11
N PRO A 266 -1.73 -20.22 -5.19
CA PRO A 266 -2.05 -21.55 -5.76
C PRO A 266 -0.93 -22.15 -6.65
N GLY A 267 0.26 -21.53 -6.68
CA GLY A 267 1.36 -21.91 -7.58
C GLY A 267 2.13 -23.16 -7.16
N CYS A 268 2.79 -23.81 -8.13
CA CYS A 268 3.68 -24.95 -7.87
C CYS A 268 4.84 -24.52 -6.93
N GLY A 269 5.04 -25.28 -5.85
CA GLY A 269 6.09 -25.02 -4.86
C GLY A 269 5.63 -24.33 -3.57
N TYR A 270 4.43 -23.72 -3.55
CA TYR A 270 3.87 -23.09 -2.35
C TYR A 270 2.81 -23.99 -1.72
N LYS A 271 3.16 -24.68 -0.65
CA LYS A 271 2.25 -25.55 0.08
C LYS A 271 1.28 -24.70 0.89
N TYR A 272 0.05 -25.16 1.01
CA TYR A 272 -0.90 -24.60 1.97
C TYR A 272 -0.52 -24.98 3.40
N ASN A 273 -1.05 -24.24 4.38
CA ASN A 273 -0.78 -24.37 5.81
C ASN A 273 0.71 -24.20 6.14
N GLN A 274 1.38 -23.34 5.39
CA GLN A 274 2.76 -22.93 5.62
C GLN A 274 2.86 -21.40 5.60
N THR A 275 3.76 -20.86 6.41
CA THR A 275 4.05 -19.44 6.45
C THR A 275 5.17 -19.11 5.47
N TYR A 276 4.99 -18.07 4.68
CA TYR A 276 6.00 -17.51 3.79
C TYR A 276 6.28 -16.07 4.15
N GLY A 277 7.54 -15.65 3.99
CA GLY A 277 7.96 -14.26 4.08
C GLY A 277 8.66 -13.83 2.80
N ILE A 278 8.84 -12.52 2.65
CA ILE A 278 9.56 -11.94 1.51
C ILE A 278 10.85 -11.33 2.03
N GLU A 279 11.98 -11.82 1.53
CA GLU A 279 13.30 -11.31 1.88
C GLU A 279 13.44 -9.83 1.43
N LEU A 280 14.07 -9.02 2.29
CA LEU A 280 14.26 -7.57 2.11
C LEU A 280 12.96 -6.76 1.87
N CYS A 281 11.82 -7.26 2.32
CA CYS A 281 10.54 -6.55 2.28
C CYS A 281 10.14 -6.09 3.69
N ASN A 282 10.65 -4.93 4.10
CA ASN A 282 10.31 -4.30 5.38
C ASN A 282 10.54 -2.78 5.30
N ASN A 283 10.04 -2.03 6.29
CA ASN A 283 10.28 -0.59 6.45
C ASN A 283 11.08 -0.29 7.73
N VAL A 284 10.73 -0.87 8.87
CA VAL A 284 11.38 -0.61 10.16
C VAL A 284 12.48 -1.64 10.41
N VAL A 285 13.72 -1.17 10.58
CA VAL A 285 14.85 -2.06 10.95
C VAL A 285 14.59 -2.70 12.30
N GLY A 286 14.55 -4.04 12.33
CA GLY A 286 14.22 -4.82 13.53
C GLY A 286 12.73 -4.89 13.86
N GLY A 287 11.86 -4.33 13.00
CA GLY A 287 10.42 -4.48 13.10
C GLY A 287 9.94 -5.88 12.69
N ARG A 288 8.63 -6.10 12.79
CA ARG A 288 7.94 -7.32 12.34
C ARG A 288 8.21 -7.53 10.85
N ASN A 289 8.58 -8.76 10.51
CA ASN A 289 8.74 -9.15 9.11
C ASN A 289 7.39 -9.55 8.52
N ILE A 290 7.24 -9.33 7.22
CA ILE A 290 6.10 -9.84 6.47
C ILE A 290 6.02 -11.36 6.57
N ARG A 291 4.84 -11.86 6.94
CA ARG A 291 4.54 -13.29 7.07
C ARG A 291 3.10 -13.56 6.65
N TYR A 292 2.93 -14.33 5.59
CA TYR A 292 1.62 -14.79 5.14
C TYR A 292 1.43 -16.27 5.46
N LEU A 293 0.31 -16.62 6.06
CA LEU A 293 -0.15 -18.01 6.09
C LEU A 293 -0.83 -18.34 4.75
N ASN A 294 -0.23 -19.22 3.96
CA ASN A 294 -0.81 -19.64 2.69
C ASN A 294 -1.97 -20.61 2.95
N VAL A 295 -3.18 -20.24 2.56
CA VAL A 295 -4.41 -21.03 2.75
C VAL A 295 -5.16 -21.24 1.44
N PRO A 296 -5.95 -22.32 1.31
CA PRO A 296 -6.87 -22.48 0.20
C PRO A 296 -7.91 -21.35 0.14
N MET A 297 -8.31 -20.94 -1.06
CA MET A 297 -9.30 -19.86 -1.26
C MET A 297 -10.64 -20.11 -0.55
N HIS A 298 -11.07 -21.37 -0.43
CA HIS A 298 -12.32 -21.69 0.28
C HIS A 298 -12.22 -21.42 1.79
N ASP A 299 -11.06 -21.69 2.40
CA ASP A 299 -10.80 -21.39 3.81
C ASP A 299 -10.70 -19.88 4.05
N MET A 300 -9.97 -19.17 3.18
CA MET A 300 -9.87 -17.71 3.23
C MET A 300 -11.26 -17.06 3.16
N ARG A 301 -12.12 -17.47 2.21
CA ARG A 301 -13.48 -16.94 2.09
C ARG A 301 -14.32 -17.21 3.34
N ARG A 302 -14.23 -18.41 3.92
CA ARG A 302 -14.92 -18.75 5.16
C ARG A 302 -14.50 -17.81 6.29
N MET A 303 -13.19 -17.65 6.52
CA MET A 303 -12.65 -16.79 7.58
C MET A 303 -13.05 -15.32 7.40
N VAL A 304 -13.02 -14.81 6.17
CA VAL A 304 -13.51 -13.45 5.86
C VAL A 304 -14.99 -13.30 6.20
N ILE A 305 -15.83 -14.27 5.82
CA ILE A 305 -17.27 -14.22 6.13
C ILE A 305 -17.52 -14.29 7.64
N ASP A 306 -16.78 -15.13 8.36
CA ASP A 306 -16.93 -15.28 9.80
C ASP A 306 -16.51 -13.98 10.53
N GLN A 307 -15.40 -13.36 10.14
CA GLN A 307 -14.98 -12.05 10.67
C GLN A 307 -16.04 -10.97 10.40
N LEU A 308 -16.59 -10.89 9.19
CA LEU A 308 -17.65 -9.92 8.88
C LEU A 308 -18.93 -10.15 9.69
N LYS A 309 -19.30 -11.41 9.99
CA LYS A 309 -20.46 -11.72 10.86
C LYS A 309 -20.25 -11.30 12.31
N ASP A 310 -19.01 -11.22 12.74
CA ASP A 310 -18.62 -10.73 14.07
C ASP A 310 -18.55 -9.19 14.12
N ASP A 311 -19.04 -8.50 13.08
CA ASP A 311 -19.04 -7.04 12.96
C ASP A 311 -17.61 -6.46 12.98
N GLU A 312 -16.71 -7.15 12.28
CA GLU A 312 -15.29 -6.80 12.13
C GLU A 312 -14.96 -6.63 10.63
N PRO A 313 -14.47 -5.45 10.19
CA PRO A 313 -14.06 -5.24 8.81
C PRO A 313 -12.82 -6.06 8.46
N VAL A 314 -12.56 -6.25 7.17
CA VAL A 314 -11.40 -7.03 6.70
C VAL A 314 -10.50 -6.15 5.84
N TRP A 315 -9.25 -5.98 6.26
CA TRP A 315 -8.19 -5.48 5.38
C TRP A 315 -7.84 -6.56 4.36
N PHE A 316 -7.89 -6.25 3.07
CA PHE A 316 -7.50 -7.20 2.03
C PHE A 316 -6.79 -6.50 0.87
N ALA A 317 -5.95 -7.27 0.19
CA ALA A 317 -5.26 -6.86 -1.03
C ALA A 317 -5.72 -7.73 -2.20
N CYS A 318 -5.79 -7.14 -3.39
CA CYS A 318 -6.04 -7.84 -4.64
C CYS A 318 -5.39 -7.10 -5.81
N ASP A 319 -5.27 -7.75 -6.96
CA ASP A 319 -4.94 -7.08 -8.21
C ASP A 319 -6.19 -6.36 -8.74
N VAL A 320 -6.44 -5.16 -8.20
CA VAL A 320 -7.67 -4.38 -8.44
C VAL A 320 -7.84 -3.93 -9.89
N LEU A 321 -6.80 -4.00 -10.73
CA LEU A 321 -6.90 -3.58 -12.13
C LEU A 321 -7.48 -4.69 -13.03
N GLN A 322 -7.51 -5.93 -12.54
CA GLN A 322 -8.09 -7.07 -13.23
C GLN A 322 -9.61 -7.02 -13.16
N GLU A 323 -10.25 -7.19 -14.31
CA GLU A 323 -11.71 -7.35 -14.42
C GLU A 323 -12.52 -6.31 -13.61
N TRP A 324 -12.00 -5.08 -13.60
CA TRP A 324 -12.55 -3.94 -12.88
C TRP A 324 -13.17 -2.92 -13.82
N ASN A 325 -14.45 -2.63 -13.60
CA ASN A 325 -15.15 -1.48 -14.16
C ASN A 325 -15.24 -0.36 -13.11
N ASN A 326 -14.30 0.58 -13.19
CA ASN A 326 -14.19 1.70 -12.25
C ASN A 326 -15.47 2.56 -12.17
N PRO A 327 -16.08 3.03 -13.28
CA PRO A 327 -17.33 3.79 -13.20
C PRO A 327 -18.49 3.07 -12.49
N ALA A 328 -18.58 1.75 -12.67
CA ALA A 328 -19.61 0.94 -12.02
C ALA A 328 -19.23 0.50 -10.59
N GLY A 329 -17.97 0.63 -10.19
CA GLY A 329 -17.46 0.12 -8.92
C GLY A 329 -17.45 -1.42 -8.83
N LEU A 330 -17.50 -2.14 -9.97
CA LEU A 330 -17.68 -3.58 -10.01
C LEU A 330 -16.38 -4.32 -10.36
N LEU A 331 -16.01 -5.28 -9.52
CA LEU A 331 -14.98 -6.30 -9.76
C LEU A 331 -15.68 -7.63 -10.07
N SER A 332 -15.72 -8.04 -11.35
CA SER A 332 -16.31 -9.32 -11.76
C SER A 332 -15.63 -9.85 -13.00
N LEU A 333 -15.32 -11.15 -13.01
CA LEU A 333 -14.74 -11.87 -14.16
C LEU A 333 -15.60 -11.84 -15.43
N LYS A 334 -16.82 -11.31 -15.35
CA LYS A 334 -17.76 -11.19 -16.48
C LYS A 334 -18.10 -9.75 -16.81
N VAL A 335 -17.43 -8.76 -16.22
CA VAL A 335 -17.74 -7.35 -16.45
C VAL A 335 -17.34 -6.89 -17.87
N TYR A 336 -16.54 -7.70 -18.56
CA TYR A 336 -16.13 -7.53 -19.95
C TYR A 336 -16.38 -8.81 -20.77
N ASP A 337 -16.82 -8.68 -22.03
CA ASP A 337 -17.17 -9.78 -22.96
C ASP A 337 -16.01 -10.29 -23.84
#